data_AF-A0AAJ2RTK7-F1
#
_entry.id   AF-A0AAJ2RTK7-F1
#
_cell.length_a   1.000
_cell.length_b   1.000
_cell.length_c   1.000
_cell.angle_alpha   90.00
_cell.angle_beta   90.00
_cell.angle_gamma   90.00
#
_symmetry.space_group_name_H-M   'P 1'
#
loop_
_entity.id
_entity.type
_entity.pdbx_description
1 polymer ?
#
loop_
_entity_poly.entity_id
_entity_poly.type
_entity_poly.pdbx_seq_one_letter_code
_entity_poly.pdbx_strand_id
1 'polypeptide(L)' 'MGNSKTKSVIKRVYVPTQVRDLPNGEKLTIPGHYKAPPRE' A
#
# COMPACT_ATOMS: atom_id res chain seq x y z
N MET A 1 -27.62 -26.63 -8.56
CA MET A 1 -26.17 -26.46 -8.74
C MET A 1 -25.81 -25.03 -8.38
N GLY A 2 -25.27 -24.83 -7.17
CA GLY A 2 -24.98 -23.50 -6.63
C GLY A 2 -23.77 -22.89 -7.33
N ASN A 3 -23.94 -21.67 -7.83
CA ASN A 3 -22.89 -20.89 -8.47
C ASN A 3 -21.88 -20.48 -7.39
N SER A 4 -20.84 -21.28 -7.17
CA SER A 4 -19.74 -20.99 -6.27
C SER A 4 -18.92 -19.85 -6.87
N LYS A 5 -19.42 -18.61 -6.75
CA LYS A 5 -18.66 -17.39 -7.08
C LYS A 5 -17.34 -17.46 -6.33
N THR A 6 -16.27 -17.73 -7.07
CA THR A 6 -14.90 -17.77 -6.56
C THR A 6 -14.63 -16.42 -5.90
N LYS A 7 -14.49 -16.41 -4.57
CA LYS A 7 -14.20 -15.17 -3.82
C LYS A 7 -12.88 -14.61 -4.35
N SER A 8 -12.94 -13.45 -5.01
CA SER A 8 -11.75 -12.77 -5.47
C SER A 8 -11.07 -12.12 -4.25
N VAL A 9 -9.90 -12.62 -3.87
CA VAL A 9 -9.10 -12.07 -2.77
C VAL A 9 -8.18 -10.99 -3.33
N ILE A 10 -8.45 -9.73 -2.98
CA ILE A 10 -7.58 -8.61 -3.34
C ILE A 10 -6.45 -8.53 -2.31
N LYS A 11 -5.25 -8.98 -2.67
CA LYS A 11 -4.05 -8.82 -1.85
C LYS A 11 -3.51 -7.38 -2.00
N ARG A 12 -3.21 -6.70 -0.90
CA ARG A 12 -2.59 -5.37 -0.85
C ARG A 12 -1.52 -5.35 0.22
N VAL A 13 -0.51 -4.51 0.04
CA VAL A 13 0.56 -4.29 1.01
C VAL A 13 0.36 -2.91 1.64
N TYR A 14 0.30 -2.85 2.97
CA TYR A 14 0.26 -1.58 3.69
C TYR A 14 1.67 -0.99 3.77
N VAL A 15 1.80 0.25 3.31
CA VAL A 15 3.01 1.07 3.47
C VAL A 15 2.74 2.04 4.63
N PRO A 16 3.52 2.00 5.72
CA PRO A 16 3.31 2.88 6.87
C PRO A 16 3.71 4.32 6.55
N THR A 17 3.23 5.24 7.38
CA THR A 17 3.66 6.64 7.36
C THR A 17 5.17 6.73 7.58
N GLN A 18 5.84 7.56 6.79
CA GLN A 18 7.28 7.80 6.89
C GLN A 18 7.56 9.30 6.89
N VAL A 19 8.62 9.70 7.60
CA VAL A 19 9.11 11.08 7.60
C VAL A 19 10.47 11.07 6.89
N ARG A 20 10.68 11.98 5.94
CA ARG A 20 11.94 12.12 5.20
C ARG A 20 12.44 13.54 5.33
N ASP A 21 13.72 13.69 5.61
CA ASP A 21 14.39 14.99 5.57
C ASP A 21 14.66 15.38 4.11
N LEU A 22 14.29 16.61 3.75
CA LEU A 22 14.51 17.16 2.42
C LEU A 22 15.85 17.92 2.36
N PRO A 23 16.45 18.06 1.16
CA PRO A 23 17.74 18.75 1.00
C PRO A 23 17.72 20.23 1.42
N ASN A 24 16.53 20.85 1.46
CA ASN A 24 16.31 22.22 1.91
C ASN A 24 16.16 22.35 3.44
N GLY A 25 16.29 21.25 4.20
CA GLY A 25 16.14 21.22 5.65
C GLY A 25 14.70 21.09 6.15
N GLU A 26 13.71 21.02 5.25
CA GLU A 26 12.33 20.74 5.62
C GLU A 26 12.09 19.25 5.87
N LYS A 27 11.08 18.93 6.69
CA LYS A 27 10.65 17.55 6.92
C LYS A 27 9.39 17.26 6.12
N LEU A 28 9.46 16.26 5.25
CA LEU A 28 8.31 15.78 4.49
C LEU A 28 7.70 14.56 5.17
N THR A 29 6.47 14.70 5.64
CA THR A 29 5.66 13.59 6.14
C THR A 29 4.90 12.95 4.98
N ILE A 30 5.14 11.67 4.73
CA ILE A 30 4.48 10.88 3.68
C ILE A 30 3.48 9.93 4.37
N PRO A 31 2.16 10.15 4.20
CA PRO A 31 1.14 9.30 4.80
C PRO A 31 1.21 7.85 4.32
N GLY A 32 0.89 6.93 5.22
CA GLY A 32 0.76 5.52 4.88
C GLY A 32 -0.39 5.26 3.90
N HIS A 33 -0.17 4.32 2.98
CA HIS A 33 -1.14 3.96 1.94
C HIS A 33 -1.02 2.48 1.55
N TYR A 34 -2.05 1.95 0.90
CA TYR A 34 -2.00 0.60 0.34
C TYR A 34 -1.43 0.63 -1.08
N LYS A 35 -0.51 -0.28 -1.38
CA LYS A 35 0.00 -0.50 -2.74
C LYS A 35 -0.28 -1.91 -3.24
N ALA A 36 -0.20 -2.08 -4.55
CA ALA A 36 -0.22 -3.40 -5.17
C ALA A 36 0.95 -4.24 -4.61
N PRO A 37 0.75 -5.54 -4.37
CA PRO A 37 1.84 -6.43 -4.04
C PRO A 37 2.86 -6.44 -5.18
N PRO A 38 4.17 -6.61 -4.90
CA PRO A 38 5.16 -6.79 -5.94
C PRO A 38 4.74 -7.96 -6.85
N ARG A 39 4.91 -7.79 -8.18
CA ARG A 39 4.76 -8.90 -9.11
C ARG A 39 5.96 -9.82 -8.91
N GLU A 40 5.68 -11.07 -8.57
CA GLU A 40 6.67 -12.17 -8.58
C GLU A 40 7.16 -12.45 -10.00
#